data_AF-A0A1I3FPC7-F1
#
_entry.id   AF-A0A1I3FPC7-F1
#
_cell.length_a   1.000
_cell.length_b   1.000
_cell.length_c   1.000
_cell.angle_alpha   90.00
_cell.angle_beta   90.00
_cell.angle_gamma   90.00
#
_symmetry.space_group_name_H-M   'P 1'
#
loop_
_entity.id
_entity.type
_entity.pdbx_description
1 polymer ?
#
loop_
_entity_poly.entity_id
_entity_poly.type
_entity_poly.pdbx_seq_one_letter_code
_entity_poly.pdbx_strand_id
1 'polypeptide(L)'
;MSGIGIQVEFDSEGARQRLRALIQKMDNRRPFFEQVGEHLMTSTGRRFDLDTAPDGTKWAPLKPGTIKSRIRRGKSPAGILRDHGWLRGSISAESSNDDVRIGSPSPYAAIHQLGGTIDMPARQQTLYLKRNRKGEIGRRFVSKKAANHTETIQRSAHKLTITARPFLGISAVDQQDILDIAGDWLGLG
;
A
#
# COMPACT_ATOMS: atom_id res chain seq x y z
N MET A 1 -7.36 -8.34 -74.06
CA MET A 1 -7.73 -8.78 -72.71
C MET A 1 -6.88 -8.00 -71.71
N SER A 2 -7.48 -7.09 -70.95
CA SER A 2 -6.75 -6.33 -69.92
C SER A 2 -6.58 -7.22 -68.69
N GLY A 3 -5.33 -7.44 -68.28
CA GLY A 3 -4.99 -8.16 -67.06
C GLY A 3 -4.83 -7.20 -65.88
N ILE A 4 -5.27 -7.64 -64.70
CA ILE A 4 -4.99 -6.98 -63.42
C ILE A 4 -3.62 -7.46 -62.92
N GLY A 5 -2.76 -6.52 -62.53
CA GLY A 5 -1.51 -6.79 -61.83
C GLY A 5 -1.52 -6.13 -60.45
N ILE A 6 -1.10 -6.87 -59.43
CA ILE A 6 -0.85 -6.33 -58.09
C ILE A 6 0.66 -6.18 -57.95
N GLN A 7 1.11 -4.94 -57.73
CA GLN A 7 2.50 -4.65 -57.37
C GLN A 7 2.59 -4.65 -55.83
N VAL A 8 3.36 -5.59 -55.29
CA VAL A 8 3.67 -5.65 -53.86
C VAL A 8 5.10 -5.19 -53.69
N GLU A 9 5.30 -4.00 -53.13
CA GLU A 9 6.61 -3.51 -52.72
C GLU A 9 6.90 -3.92 -51.29
N PHE A 10 8.03 -4.60 -51.08
CA PHE A 10 8.49 -5.00 -49.76
C PHE A 10 9.71 -4.14 -49.39
N ASP A 11 9.52 -3.20 -48.47
CA ASP A 11 10.60 -2.42 -47.85
C ASP A 11 11.44 -3.35 -46.96
N SER A 12 12.35 -4.10 -47.60
CA SER A 12 13.16 -5.12 -46.95
C SER A 12 14.17 -4.54 -45.96
N GLU A 13 14.63 -3.31 -46.17
CA GLU A 13 15.61 -2.67 -45.31
C GLU A 13 14.94 -2.10 -44.06
N GLY A 14 13.86 -1.33 -44.21
CA GLY A 14 13.10 -0.82 -43.08
C GLY A 14 12.47 -1.94 -42.24
N ALA A 15 11.99 -3.02 -42.86
CA ALA A 15 11.49 -4.19 -42.12
C ALA A 15 12.59 -4.85 -41.27
N ARG A 16 13.82 -5.00 -41.80
CA ARG A 16 14.96 -5.55 -41.04
C ARG A 16 15.39 -4.62 -39.90
N GLN A 17 15.39 -3.31 -40.12
CA GLN A 17 15.73 -2.32 -39.09
C GLN A 17 14.71 -2.35 -37.94
N ARG A 18 13.40 -2.37 -38.25
CA ARG A 18 12.33 -2.51 -37.25
C ARG A 18 12.45 -3.82 -36.46
N LEU A 19 12.70 -4.94 -37.15
CA LEU A 19 12.90 -6.24 -36.49
C LEU A 19 14.11 -6.23 -35.54
N ARG A 20 15.25 -5.65 -35.95
CA ARG A 20 16.43 -5.52 -35.09
C ARG A 20 16.15 -4.67 -33.86
N ALA A 21 15.43 -3.56 -34.00
CA ALA A 21 15.03 -2.72 -32.88
C ALA A 21 14.12 -3.48 -31.90
N LEU A 22 13.20 -4.30 -32.42
CA LEU A 22 12.30 -5.12 -31.61
C LEU A 22 13.07 -6.21 -30.84
N ILE A 23 14.04 -6.88 -31.48
CA ILE A 23 14.92 -7.84 -30.81
C ILE A 23 15.71 -7.16 -29.68
N GLN A 24 16.30 -5.99 -29.94
CA GLN A 24 17.05 -5.24 -28.91
C GLN A 24 16.18 -4.84 -27.72
N LYS A 25 14.93 -4.43 -27.97
CA LYS A 25 13.95 -4.19 -26.89
C LYS A 25 13.65 -5.47 -26.11
N MET A 26 13.46 -6.60 -26.81
CA MET A 26 13.20 -7.88 -26.18
C MET A 26 14.40 -8.44 -25.40
N ASP A 27 15.63 -8.07 -25.76
CA ASP A 27 16.83 -8.37 -24.98
C ASP A 27 16.89 -7.56 -23.68
N ASN A 28 16.46 -6.29 -23.72
CA ASN A 28 16.38 -5.40 -22.56
C ASN A 28 14.93 -4.92 -22.30
N ARG A 29 14.15 -5.78 -21.65
CA ARG A 29 12.77 -5.56 -21.21
C ARG A 29 12.66 -4.77 -19.91
N ARG A 30 13.77 -4.51 -19.22
CA ARG A 30 13.76 -3.75 -17.96
C ARG A 30 13.00 -2.40 -18.06
N PRO A 31 13.14 -1.59 -19.13
CA PRO A 31 12.36 -0.36 -19.28
C PRO A 31 10.84 -0.56 -19.35
N PHE A 32 10.38 -1.73 -19.83
CA PHE A 32 8.95 -2.09 -19.76
C PHE A 32 8.54 -2.35 -18.31
N PHE A 33 9.30 -3.19 -17.59
CA PHE A 33 9.01 -3.48 -16.18
C PHE A 33 9.15 -2.27 -15.26
N GLU A 34 10.01 -1.30 -15.58
CA GLU A 34 10.10 -0.02 -14.88
C GLU A 34 8.79 0.78 -15.03
N GLN A 35 8.26 0.90 -16.26
CA GLN A 35 6.97 1.56 -16.50
C GLN A 35 5.80 0.85 -15.80
N VAL A 36 5.77 -0.49 -15.82
CA VAL A 36 4.78 -1.27 -15.07
C VAL A 36 4.91 -1.00 -13.56
N GLY A 37 6.13 -0.94 -13.03
CA GLY A 37 6.39 -0.62 -11.63
C GLY A 37 5.86 0.75 -11.22
N GLU A 38 6.15 1.78 -12.02
CA GLU A 38 5.65 3.15 -11.81
C GLU A 38 4.12 3.21 -11.87
N HIS A 39 3.52 2.50 -12.82
CA HIS A 39 2.07 2.38 -12.93
C HIS A 39 1.47 1.74 -11.67
N LEU A 40 1.99 0.60 -11.22
CA LEU A 40 1.51 -0.10 -10.02
C LEU A 40 1.71 0.71 -8.74
N MET A 41 2.80 1.47 -8.63
CA MET A 41 3.01 2.41 -7.52
C MET A 41 1.95 3.51 -7.51
N THR A 42 1.64 4.05 -8.69
CA THR A 42 0.59 5.07 -8.87
C THR A 42 -0.78 4.52 -8.50
N SER A 43 -1.15 3.35 -9.03
CA SER A 43 -2.41 2.67 -8.71
C SER A 43 -2.54 2.37 -7.22
N THR A 44 -1.48 1.84 -6.60
CA THR A 44 -1.41 1.61 -5.15
C THR A 44 -1.61 2.92 -4.38
N GLY A 45 -0.98 4.02 -4.82
CA GLY A 45 -1.20 5.34 -4.24
C GLY A 45 -2.66 5.79 -4.29
N ARG A 46 -3.33 5.63 -5.44
CA ARG A 46 -4.75 5.97 -5.61
C ARG A 46 -5.65 5.15 -4.68
N ARG A 47 -5.33 3.88 -4.43
CA ARG A 47 -6.06 3.02 -3.47
C ARG A 47 -6.02 3.58 -2.06
N PHE A 48 -4.89 4.12 -1.61
CA PHE A 48 -4.82 4.85 -0.34
C PHE A 48 -5.71 6.09 -0.35
N ASP A 49 -5.71 6.85 -1.45
CA ASP A 49 -6.48 8.09 -1.53
C ASP A 49 -7.99 7.84 -1.48
N LEU A 50 -8.43 6.75 -2.13
CA LEU A 50 -9.81 6.32 -2.22
C LEU A 50 -10.26 5.39 -1.06
N ASP A 51 -9.35 4.93 -0.21
CA ASP A 51 -9.58 3.89 0.80
C ASP A 51 -10.20 2.61 0.19
N THR A 52 -9.65 2.13 -0.93
CA THR A 52 -10.14 0.96 -1.67
C THR A 52 -9.08 -0.11 -1.85
N ALA A 53 -9.54 -1.35 -1.96
CA ALA A 53 -8.74 -2.51 -2.33
C ALA A 53 -8.55 -2.63 -3.86
N PRO A 54 -7.64 -3.50 -4.33
CA PRO A 54 -7.43 -3.76 -5.77
C PRO A 54 -8.69 -4.23 -6.50
N ASP A 55 -9.60 -4.92 -5.80
CA ASP A 55 -10.89 -5.36 -6.34
C ASP A 55 -11.96 -4.25 -6.37
N GLY A 56 -11.61 -3.04 -5.93
CA GLY A 56 -12.51 -1.88 -5.83
C GLY A 56 -13.31 -1.80 -4.53
N THR A 57 -13.23 -2.80 -3.65
CA THR A 57 -13.98 -2.79 -2.38
C THR A 57 -13.44 -1.73 -1.42
N LYS A 58 -14.32 -1.03 -0.70
CA LYS A 58 -13.89 -0.05 0.32
C LYS A 58 -13.30 -0.76 1.53
N TRP A 59 -12.20 -0.22 2.06
CA TRP A 59 -11.62 -0.73 3.30
C TRP A 59 -12.55 -0.56 4.49
N ALA A 60 -12.44 -1.50 5.44
CA ALA A 60 -13.18 -1.44 6.69
C ALA A 60 -12.91 -0.12 7.43
N PRO A 61 -13.96 0.62 7.83
CA PRO A 61 -13.82 1.95 8.41
C PRO A 61 -13.10 1.92 9.75
N LEU A 62 -12.59 3.09 10.16
CA LEU A 62 -11.99 3.24 11.49
C LEU A 62 -13.08 3.17 12.57
N LYS A 63 -12.71 2.61 13.73
CA LYS A 63 -13.58 2.62 14.91
C LYS A 63 -13.92 4.06 15.32
N PRO A 64 -15.15 4.37 15.76
CA PRO A 64 -15.53 5.71 16.19
C PRO A 64 -14.61 6.31 17.27
N GLY A 65 -14.11 5.47 18.18
CA GLY A 65 -13.13 5.89 19.20
C GLY A 65 -11.80 6.36 18.61
N THR A 66 -11.32 5.71 17.55
CA THR A 66 -10.10 6.10 16.83
C THR A 66 -10.28 7.45 16.13
N ILE A 67 -11.44 7.66 15.49
CA ILE A 67 -11.78 8.93 14.84
C ILE A 67 -11.82 10.07 15.87
N LYS A 68 -12.52 9.88 16.99
CA LYS A 68 -12.56 10.86 18.11
C LYS A 68 -11.15 11.17 18.64
N SER A 69 -10.30 10.16 18.77
CA SER A 69 -8.90 10.32 19.20
C SER A 69 -8.04 11.10 18.20
N ARG A 70 -8.25 10.92 16.89
CA ARG A 70 -7.56 11.71 15.85
C ARG A 70 -7.97 13.18 15.90
N ILE A 71 -9.27 13.46 15.93
CA ILE A 71 -9.81 14.83 16.01
C ILE A 71 -9.24 15.55 17.24
N ARG A 72 -9.21 14.90 18.41
CA ARG A 72 -8.63 15.48 19.63
C ARG A 72 -7.15 15.83 19.49
N ARG A 73 -6.41 15.11 18.63
CA ARG A 73 -4.99 15.35 18.34
C ARG A 73 -4.79 16.32 17.17
N GLY A 74 -5.83 16.99 16.69
CA GLY A 74 -5.76 17.92 15.55
C GLY A 74 -5.52 17.22 14.21
N LYS A 75 -5.79 15.91 14.12
CA LYS A 75 -5.58 15.13 12.91
C LYS A 75 -6.88 14.91 12.13
N SER A 76 -6.76 14.73 10.83
CA SER A 76 -7.91 14.44 9.96
C SER A 76 -8.68 13.18 10.43
N PRO A 77 -10.02 13.25 10.49
CA PRO A 77 -10.86 12.08 10.77
C PRO A 77 -10.89 11.09 9.60
N ALA A 78 -10.59 11.58 8.38
CA ALA A 78 -10.52 10.80 7.16
C ALA A 78 -9.11 10.22 6.97
N GLY A 79 -8.97 9.32 6.00
CA GLY A 79 -7.68 8.75 5.64
C GLY A 79 -7.31 7.52 6.42
N ILE A 80 -7.73 6.37 5.91
CA ILE A 80 -7.34 5.07 6.47
C ILE A 80 -5.89 4.80 6.05
N LEU A 81 -5.06 4.39 7.02
CA LEU A 81 -3.62 4.15 6.83
C LEU A 81 -2.78 5.36 6.36
N ARG A 82 -3.33 6.58 6.40
CA ARG A 82 -2.68 7.82 5.92
C ARG A 82 -2.18 8.76 7.03
N ASP A 83 -2.07 8.30 8.28
CA ASP A 83 -1.85 9.19 9.44
C ASP A 83 -0.55 10.01 9.39
N HIS A 84 0.57 9.40 8.97
CA HIS A 84 1.87 10.07 8.79
C HIS A 84 2.44 9.87 7.38
N GLY A 85 1.72 9.18 6.49
CA GLY A 85 2.20 8.83 5.15
C GLY A 85 3.29 7.75 5.09
N TRP A 86 3.89 7.34 6.21
CA TRP A 86 5.01 6.37 6.23
C TRP A 86 4.69 5.04 5.56
N LEU A 87 3.48 4.50 5.71
CA LEU A 87 3.12 3.25 5.06
C LEU A 87 3.18 3.40 3.53
N ARG A 88 2.52 4.43 2.98
CA ARG A 88 2.56 4.73 1.54
C ARG A 88 3.99 4.98 1.06
N GLY A 89 4.77 5.74 1.82
CA GLY A 89 6.18 6.04 1.49
C GLY A 89 7.14 4.86 1.65
N SER A 90 6.73 3.78 2.31
CA SER A 90 7.53 2.55 2.46
C SER A 90 7.33 1.54 1.33
N ILE A 91 6.43 1.84 0.38
CA ILE A 91 6.15 0.96 -0.76
C ILE A 91 7.13 1.30 -1.88
N SER A 92 7.82 0.29 -2.39
CA SER A 92 8.75 0.41 -3.52
C SER A 92 8.44 -0.62 -4.60
N ALA A 93 8.84 -0.29 -5.82
CA ALA A 93 8.89 -1.21 -6.95
C ALA A 93 10.35 -1.42 -7.37
N GLU A 94 10.72 -2.66 -7.66
CA GLU A 94 12.03 -3.07 -8.16
C GLU A 94 11.83 -3.88 -9.44
N SER A 95 12.44 -3.43 -10.53
CA SER A 95 12.26 -4.01 -11.86
C SER A 95 13.55 -4.69 -12.34
N SER A 96 13.40 -5.91 -12.85
CA SER A 96 14.45 -6.67 -13.52
C SER A 96 14.14 -6.78 -15.02
N ASN A 97 14.92 -7.59 -15.74
CA ASN A 97 14.64 -7.86 -17.16
C ASN A 97 13.47 -8.84 -17.37
N ASP A 98 13.01 -9.48 -16.31
CA ASP A 98 12.05 -10.59 -16.38
C ASP A 98 10.82 -10.36 -15.50
N ASP A 99 10.90 -9.46 -14.51
CA ASP A 99 9.82 -9.17 -13.59
C ASP A 99 9.87 -7.77 -13.00
N VAL A 100 8.77 -7.41 -12.33
CA VAL A 100 8.68 -6.28 -11.40
C VAL A 100 8.15 -6.77 -10.07
N ARG A 101 8.79 -6.36 -8.98
CA ARG A 101 8.39 -6.68 -7.60
C ARG A 101 7.94 -5.40 -6.92
N ILE A 102 6.74 -5.42 -6.34
CA ILE A 102 6.20 -4.31 -5.54
C ILE A 102 5.93 -4.78 -4.11
N GLY A 103 6.34 -3.99 -3.13
CA GLY A 103 6.22 -4.40 -1.73
C GLY A 103 6.60 -3.33 -0.73
N SER A 104 6.57 -3.70 0.55
CA SER A 104 7.10 -2.89 1.65
C SER A 104 7.79 -3.80 2.66
N PRO A 105 8.95 -3.41 3.21
CA PRO A 105 9.64 -4.17 4.24
C PRO A 105 8.97 -4.06 5.62
N SER A 106 7.93 -3.24 5.76
CA SER A 106 7.32 -2.94 7.06
C SER A 106 6.38 -4.06 7.54
N PRO A 107 6.55 -4.60 8.76
CA PRO A 107 5.58 -5.52 9.35
C PRO A 107 4.18 -4.89 9.47
N TYR A 108 4.11 -3.56 9.61
CA TYR A 108 2.85 -2.81 9.60
C TYR A 108 2.16 -2.88 8.22
N ALA A 109 2.93 -2.89 7.13
CA ALA A 109 2.39 -3.10 5.80
C ALA A 109 1.81 -4.52 5.67
N ALA A 110 2.57 -5.54 6.10
CA ALA A 110 2.16 -6.93 5.99
C ALA A 110 0.85 -7.22 6.75
N ILE A 111 0.74 -6.78 8.01
CA ILE A 111 -0.46 -7.02 8.82
C ILE A 111 -1.69 -6.28 8.27
N HIS A 112 -1.51 -5.16 7.58
CA HIS A 112 -2.61 -4.46 6.93
C HIS A 112 -2.94 -5.03 5.55
N GLN A 113 -1.97 -5.51 4.80
CA GLN A 113 -2.20 -6.18 3.52
C GLN A 113 -2.97 -7.49 3.71
N LEU A 114 -2.52 -8.32 4.65
CA LEU A 114 -3.03 -9.69 4.83
C LEU A 114 -4.08 -9.82 5.94
N GLY A 115 -4.15 -8.83 6.84
CA GLY A 115 -4.87 -8.98 8.10
C GLY A 115 -4.13 -9.93 9.04
N GLY A 116 -4.67 -10.10 10.26
CA GLY A 116 -4.14 -11.06 11.20
C GLY A 116 -4.51 -10.78 12.64
N THR A 117 -3.96 -11.59 13.54
CA THR A 117 -4.18 -11.45 14.98
C THR A 117 -2.85 -11.27 15.69
N ILE A 118 -2.77 -10.27 16.56
CA ILE A 118 -1.62 -10.03 17.42
C ILE A 118 -1.96 -10.51 18.82
N ASP A 119 -1.17 -11.45 19.34
CA ASP A 119 -1.28 -11.92 20.71
C ASP A 119 -0.56 -10.94 21.66
N MET A 120 -1.32 -10.36 22.59
CA MET A 120 -0.78 -9.49 23.64
C MET A 120 -0.63 -10.33 24.92
N PRO A 121 0.60 -10.62 25.38
CA PRO A 121 0.81 -11.42 26.58
C PRO A 121 0.36 -10.66 27.84
N ALA A 122 0.10 -11.43 28.90
CA ALA A 122 -0.18 -10.85 30.20
C ALA A 122 1.04 -10.06 30.69
N ARG A 123 0.80 -8.88 31.28
CA ARG A 123 1.87 -8.03 31.81
C ARG A 123 1.42 -7.22 33.00
N GLN A 124 2.39 -6.88 33.85
CA GLN A 124 2.19 -5.90 34.90
C GLN A 124 2.14 -4.50 34.29
N GLN A 125 1.19 -3.68 34.72
CA GLN A 125 1.11 -2.28 34.32
C GLN A 125 0.95 -1.39 35.54
N THR A 126 1.87 -0.43 35.69
CA THR A 126 1.79 0.59 36.73
C THR A 126 0.89 1.74 36.27
N LEU A 127 -0.12 2.03 37.07
CA LEU A 127 -1.04 3.15 36.92
C LEU A 127 -0.50 4.33 37.72
N TYR A 128 -0.46 5.49 37.09
CA TYR A 128 -0.05 6.75 37.70
C TYR A 128 -1.30 7.57 38.03
N LEU A 129 -1.54 7.79 39.31
CA LEU A 129 -2.76 8.44 39.82
C LEU A 129 -2.41 9.63 40.72
N LYS A 130 -3.39 10.52 40.90
CA LYS A 130 -3.32 11.60 41.88
C LYS A 130 -4.18 11.27 43.10
N ARG A 131 -3.58 11.35 44.28
CA ARG A 131 -4.22 11.36 45.58
C ARG A 131 -4.43 12.81 46.02
N ASN A 132 -5.65 13.15 46.41
CA ASN A 132 -6.00 14.46 46.94
C ASN A 132 -5.53 14.61 48.40
N ARG A 133 -5.53 15.84 48.93
CA ARG A 133 -5.14 16.11 50.33
C ARG A 133 -5.97 15.35 51.36
N LYS A 134 -7.22 14.98 51.03
CA LYS A 134 -8.12 14.16 51.87
C LYS A 134 -7.81 12.66 51.82
N GLY A 135 -6.76 12.23 51.10
CA GLY A 135 -6.37 10.82 50.98
C GLY A 135 -7.07 10.05 49.86
N GLU A 136 -8.13 10.61 49.26
CA GLU A 136 -8.86 9.99 48.15
C GLU A 136 -8.03 9.92 46.86
N ILE A 137 -8.06 8.77 46.20
CA ILE A 137 -7.38 8.55 44.92
C ILE A 137 -8.34 8.93 43.78
N GLY A 138 -7.92 9.83 42.91
CA GLY A 138 -8.69 10.26 41.75
C GLY A 138 -8.81 9.16 40.69
N ARG A 139 -9.95 9.15 39.98
CA ARG A 139 -10.29 8.15 38.94
C ARG A 139 -9.54 8.34 37.60
N ARG A 140 -8.81 9.44 37.44
CA ARG A 140 -8.13 9.80 36.19
C ARG A 140 -6.64 9.49 36.27
N PHE A 141 -6.13 8.85 35.23
CA PHE A 141 -4.69 8.70 35.04
C PHE A 141 -4.01 10.05 34.83
N VAL A 142 -2.84 10.21 35.42
CA VAL A 142 -1.98 11.40 35.28
C VAL A 142 -0.62 11.01 34.71
N SER A 143 0.15 12.00 34.26
CA SER A 143 1.53 11.76 33.85
C SER A 143 2.38 11.32 35.05
N LYS A 144 3.46 10.57 34.80
CA LYS A 144 4.38 10.10 35.84
C LYS A 144 4.90 11.24 36.73
N LYS A 145 5.23 12.40 36.14
CA LYS A 145 5.72 13.59 36.87
C LYS A 145 4.67 14.23 37.79
N ALA A 146 3.39 14.07 37.47
CA ALA A 146 2.29 14.65 38.23
C ALA A 146 1.66 13.67 39.24
N ALA A 147 2.10 12.41 39.24
CA ALA A 147 1.57 11.37 40.10
C ALA A 147 2.19 11.45 41.51
N ASN A 148 1.34 11.26 42.52
CA ASN A 148 1.75 11.07 43.91
C ASN A 148 1.23 9.75 44.48
N HIS A 149 0.63 8.91 43.63
CA HIS A 149 0.23 7.55 43.96
C HIS A 149 0.39 6.64 42.73
N THR A 150 0.82 5.41 42.97
CA THR A 150 0.99 4.40 41.93
C THR A 150 0.38 3.08 42.35
N GLU A 151 -0.30 2.42 41.42
CA GLU A 151 -0.91 1.12 41.64
C GLU A 151 -0.46 0.17 40.51
N THR A 152 0.03 -1.02 40.87
CA THR A 152 0.43 -2.01 39.87
C THR A 152 -0.69 -3.01 39.67
N ILE A 153 -1.21 -3.08 38.46
CA ILE A 153 -2.26 -4.04 38.08
C ILE A 153 -1.71 -5.13 37.16
N GLN A 154 -2.27 -6.33 37.27
CA GLN A 154 -2.05 -7.40 36.29
C GLN A 154 -3.01 -7.19 35.12
N ARG A 155 -2.47 -7.04 33.91
CA ARG A 155 -3.27 -7.07 32.68
C ARG A 155 -3.21 -8.46 32.07
N SER A 156 -4.37 -9.08 31.89
CA SER A 156 -4.50 -10.40 31.26
C SER A 156 -4.11 -10.37 29.78
N ALA A 157 -3.67 -11.54 29.29
CA ALA A 157 -3.41 -11.74 27.88
C ALA A 157 -4.71 -11.59 27.07
N HIS A 158 -4.60 -11.03 25.86
CA HIS A 158 -5.73 -10.88 24.95
C HIS A 158 -5.25 -10.81 23.50
N LYS A 159 -6.17 -11.03 22.56
CA LYS A 159 -5.89 -11.02 21.13
C LYS A 159 -6.42 -9.74 20.49
N LEU A 160 -5.64 -9.16 19.59
CA LEU A 160 -6.03 -8.01 18.77
C LEU A 160 -6.15 -8.45 17.31
N THR A 161 -7.39 -8.53 16.81
CA THR A 161 -7.65 -8.82 15.40
C THR A 161 -7.58 -7.54 14.58
N ILE A 162 -6.74 -7.55 13.55
CA ILE A 162 -6.57 -6.47 12.57
C ILE A 162 -7.23 -6.93 11.26
N THR A 163 -8.23 -6.17 10.83
CA THR A 163 -8.89 -6.38 9.53
C THR A 163 -7.93 -6.03 8.39
N ALA A 164 -7.90 -6.90 7.38
CA ALA A 164 -7.16 -6.67 6.14
C ALA A 164 -7.70 -5.43 5.41
N ARG A 165 -6.78 -4.68 4.81
CA ARG A 165 -6.97 -3.51 3.98
C ARG A 165 -5.97 -3.62 2.83
N PRO A 166 -6.20 -4.57 1.90
CA PRO A 166 -5.23 -4.83 0.85
C PRO A 166 -5.08 -3.59 -0.02
N PHE A 167 -3.84 -3.20 -0.27
CA PHE A 167 -3.47 -2.07 -1.14
C PHE A 167 -2.55 -2.52 -2.27
N LEU A 168 -1.78 -3.61 -2.08
CA LEU A 168 -1.02 -4.26 -3.15
C LEU A 168 -1.90 -5.29 -3.88
N GLY A 169 -1.71 -5.40 -5.19
CA GLY A 169 -2.45 -6.29 -6.08
C GLY A 169 -2.64 -5.65 -7.44
N ILE A 170 -3.13 -6.43 -8.40
CA ILE A 170 -3.44 -5.99 -9.76
C ILE A 170 -4.97 -5.99 -9.88
N SER A 171 -5.55 -4.83 -10.17
CA SER A 171 -6.97 -4.70 -10.49
C SER A 171 -7.21 -5.03 -11.97
N ALA A 172 -8.48 -5.20 -12.35
CA ALA A 172 -8.85 -5.36 -13.76
C ALA A 172 -8.43 -4.14 -14.62
N VAL A 173 -8.44 -2.94 -14.05
CA VAL A 173 -7.99 -1.72 -14.72
C VAL A 173 -6.47 -1.74 -14.89
N ASP A 174 -5.73 -2.09 -13.83
CA ASP A 174 -4.26 -2.17 -13.93
C ASP A 174 -3.83 -3.22 -14.95
N GLN A 175 -4.56 -4.35 -15.05
CA GLN A 175 -4.26 -5.36 -16.05
C GLN A 175 -4.39 -4.81 -17.48
N GLN A 176 -5.43 -4.02 -17.75
CA GLN A 176 -5.59 -3.37 -19.06
C GLN A 176 -4.49 -2.33 -19.29
N ASP A 177 -4.22 -1.48 -18.31
CA ASP A 177 -3.19 -0.45 -18.41
C ASP A 177 -1.80 -1.07 -18.65
N ILE A 178 -1.51 -2.23 -18.05
CA ILE A 178 -0.26 -2.98 -18.30
C ILE A 178 -0.19 -3.50 -19.74
N LEU A 179 -1.30 -3.97 -20.31
CA LEU A 179 -1.36 -4.40 -21.70
C LEU A 179 -1.17 -3.22 -22.66
N ASP A 180 -1.75 -2.06 -22.32
CA ASP A 180 -1.58 -0.83 -23.10
C ASP A 180 -0.11 -0.35 -23.05
N ILE A 181 0.51 -0.35 -21.85
CA ILE A 181 1.96 -0.09 -21.68
C ILE A 181 2.79 -1.07 -22.52
N ALA A 182 2.40 -2.34 -22.60
CA ALA A 182 3.10 -3.32 -23.43
C ALA A 182 2.95 -3.01 -24.93
N GLY A 183 1.77 -2.61 -25.37
CA GLY A 183 1.50 -2.17 -26.75
C GLY A 183 2.34 -0.97 -27.14
N ASP A 184 2.34 0.07 -26.31
CA ASP A 184 3.13 1.29 -26.51
C ASP A 184 4.63 0.98 -26.52
N TRP A 185 5.10 0.13 -25.60
CA TRP A 185 6.49 -0.28 -25.53
C TRP A 185 6.95 -1.06 -26.77
N LEU A 186 6.09 -1.92 -27.32
CA LEU A 186 6.34 -2.63 -28.58
C LEU A 186 6.19 -1.74 -29.83
N GLY A 187 5.61 -0.55 -29.70
CA GLY A 187 5.31 0.35 -30.82
C GLY A 187 4.11 -0.10 -31.64
N LEU A 188 3.13 -0.73 -30.98
CA LEU A 188 1.86 -1.17 -31.56
C LEU A 188 0.72 -0.16 -31.34
N GLY A 189 0.93 0.85 -30.48
CA GLY A 189 0.00 1.94 -30.17
C GLY A 189 0.20 3.19 -31.00
#